data_AF-A0A8H7G566-F1
#
_entry.id   AF-A0A8H7G566-F1
#
_cell.length_a   1.000
_cell.length_b   1.000
_cell.length_c   1.000
_cell.angle_alpha   90.00
_cell.angle_beta   90.00
_cell.angle_gamma   90.00
#
_symmetry.space_group_name_H-M   'P 1'
#
loop_
_entity.id
_entity.type
_entity.pdbx_description
1 polymer ?
#
loop_
_entity_poly.entity_id
_entity_poly.type
_entity_poly.pdbx_seq_one_letter_code
_entity_poly.pdbx_strand_id
1 'polypeptide(L)'
;MSTGQPLRQSTILNALEKMPSTAQSSKKRYITLINGAYTTLEKLDLHAIDENKTISSEVVRAMKARIIELEDQLDSQPPPAKRARKTAPTEEDASSPAGPSTSAPTAASTKAEEKKKKQQFKKIYDRMKKECNLDTCKFQGSTKTIKIDDVLEVAEFESMFSGKGTQIQPTPNNKPKSTVTIISFNKPQVAALFGDELKALKGKVWSRGGGPSFAKSLKLGTCDVEIQSLEVNYSKNGMKCSMKFDVHQVGGDDLEYESYGMGRRHMIWF
;
A
#
# COMPACT_ATOMS: atom_id res chain seq x y z
N MET A 1 -33.53 37.79 23.17
CA MET A 1 -34.07 36.80 22.22
C MET A 1 -32.89 36.11 21.56
N SER A 2 -32.63 34.85 21.92
CA SER A 2 -31.43 34.09 21.53
C SER A 2 -31.83 32.99 20.56
N THR A 3 -31.29 33.02 19.33
CA THR A 3 -31.53 32.01 18.31
C THR A 3 -30.36 31.03 18.27
N GLY A 4 -30.54 29.87 18.91
CA GLY A 4 -29.59 28.76 18.85
C GLY A 4 -29.68 28.04 17.50
N GLN A 5 -28.55 27.92 16.79
CA GLN A 5 -28.43 27.07 15.61
C GLN A 5 -28.21 25.59 16.00
N PRO A 6 -28.87 24.63 15.33
CA PRO A 6 -28.60 23.20 15.54
C PRO A 6 -27.34 22.74 14.80
N LEU A 7 -26.49 22.00 15.53
CA LEU A 7 -25.29 21.31 15.03
C LEU A 7 -25.64 20.23 14.00
N ARG A 8 -25.01 20.31 12.82
CA ARG A 8 -25.18 19.37 11.71
C ARG A 8 -24.52 18.01 12.00
N GLN A 9 -25.33 16.96 12.13
CA GLN A 9 -24.91 15.56 12.26
C GLN A 9 -24.64 14.85 10.90
N SER A 10 -24.38 15.59 9.81
CA SER A 10 -24.40 15.04 8.45
C SER A 10 -23.06 14.53 7.91
N THR A 11 -21.99 14.47 8.70
CA THR A 11 -20.63 14.18 8.18
C THR A 11 -20.18 12.72 8.37
N ILE A 12 -20.91 11.91 9.16
CA ILE A 12 -20.47 10.54 9.48
C ILE A 12 -20.92 9.51 8.41
N LEU A 13 -21.99 9.77 7.67
CA LEU A 13 -22.53 8.79 6.71
C LEU A 13 -21.74 8.67 5.39
N ASN A 14 -20.92 9.65 5.02
CA ASN A 14 -20.17 9.62 3.76
C ASN A 14 -18.82 8.88 3.83
N ALA A 15 -18.41 8.38 5.00
CA ALA A 15 -17.13 7.71 5.17
C ALA A 15 -17.17 6.19 4.96
N LEU A 16 -18.37 5.58 4.81
CA LEU A 16 -18.50 4.13 4.65
C LEU A 16 -18.52 3.64 3.18
N GLU A 17 -18.76 4.52 2.20
CA GLU A 17 -18.90 4.13 0.78
C GLU A 17 -17.59 3.98 0.00
N LYS A 18 -16.43 4.24 0.61
CA LYS A 18 -15.13 4.19 -0.09
C LYS A 18 -14.13 3.28 0.61
N MET A 19 -14.46 1.99 0.72
CA MET A 19 -13.44 0.95 0.82
C MET A 19 -13.45 0.09 -0.46
N PRO A 20 -12.28 -0.12 -1.10
CA PRO A 20 -12.17 -1.06 -2.21
C PRO A 20 -12.41 -2.49 -1.68
N SER A 21 -13.37 -3.19 -2.29
CA SER A 21 -13.58 -4.61 -2.03
C SER A 21 -12.31 -5.37 -2.40
N THR A 22 -11.62 -5.87 -1.39
CA THR A 22 -10.58 -6.87 -1.60
C THR A 22 -11.30 -8.16 -1.92
N ALA A 23 -11.19 -8.60 -3.17
CA ALA A 23 -11.63 -9.91 -3.64
C ALA A 23 -10.84 -11.02 -2.90
N GLN A 24 -11.24 -11.29 -1.66
CA GLN A 24 -10.96 -12.54 -0.99
C GLN A 24 -11.81 -13.61 -1.69
N SER A 25 -11.16 -14.71 -2.06
CA SER A 25 -11.77 -15.92 -2.62
C SER A 25 -13.18 -16.15 -2.05
N SER A 26 -14.16 -16.41 -2.91
CA SER A 26 -15.57 -16.66 -2.63
C SER A 26 -15.80 -17.94 -1.80
N LYS A 27 -15.21 -18.00 -0.61
CA LYS A 27 -15.49 -19.00 0.39
C LYS A 27 -16.79 -18.58 1.04
N LYS A 28 -17.89 -19.19 0.60
CA LYS A 28 -19.24 -18.97 1.12
C LYS A 28 -19.22 -19.07 2.65
N ARG A 29 -19.58 -17.98 3.33
CA ARG A 29 -19.56 -17.87 4.79
C ARG A 29 -20.96 -18.26 5.30
N TYR A 30 -21.04 -19.39 5.98
CA TYR A 30 -22.29 -19.93 6.52
C TYR A 30 -22.33 -19.81 8.04
N ILE A 31 -23.48 -19.45 8.59
CA ILE A 31 -23.80 -19.62 10.02
C ILE A 31 -24.77 -20.79 10.16
N THR A 32 -24.53 -21.63 11.15
CA THR A 32 -25.43 -22.76 11.45
C THR A 32 -26.40 -22.32 12.54
N LEU A 33 -27.70 -22.42 12.27
CA LEU A 33 -28.75 -22.13 13.24
C LEU A 33 -29.10 -23.40 13.99
N ILE A 34 -29.16 -23.33 15.33
CA ILE A 34 -29.63 -24.42 16.18
C ILE A 34 -31.02 -24.01 16.66
N ASN A 35 -32.06 -24.59 16.04
CA ASN A 35 -33.43 -24.35 16.47
C ASN A 35 -33.82 -25.35 17.56
N GLY A 36 -34.27 -24.85 18.71
CA GLY A 36 -34.40 -25.60 19.97
C GLY A 36 -35.50 -26.65 20.03
N ALA A 37 -36.09 -27.05 18.90
CA ALA A 37 -37.18 -28.02 18.85
C ALA A 37 -36.90 -29.23 17.94
N TYR A 38 -36.01 -29.11 16.95
CA TYR A 38 -35.66 -30.22 16.04
C TYR A 38 -34.22 -30.05 15.55
N THR A 39 -33.44 -31.13 15.52
CA THR A 39 -32.02 -31.24 15.13
C THR A 39 -31.77 -31.00 13.63
N THR A 40 -32.44 -30.03 13.02
CA THR A 40 -32.19 -29.61 11.64
C THR A 40 -31.19 -28.45 11.64
N LEU A 41 -29.98 -28.74 11.16
CA LEU A 41 -28.90 -27.75 10.99
C LEU A 41 -29.16 -26.94 9.72
N GLU A 42 -29.83 -25.80 9.86
CA GLU A 42 -30.01 -24.88 8.73
C GLU A 42 -28.77 -23.98 8.59
N LYS A 43 -28.17 -23.98 7.39
CA LYS A 43 -27.01 -23.14 7.05
C LYS A 43 -27.49 -21.88 6.36
N LEU A 44 -27.38 -20.74 7.05
CA LEU A 44 -27.72 -19.44 6.49
C LEU A 44 -26.50 -18.84 5.77
N ASP A 45 -26.68 -18.43 4.51
CA ASP A 45 -25.65 -17.72 3.74
C ASP A 45 -25.65 -16.24 4.11
N LEU A 46 -24.52 -15.74 4.62
CA LEU A 46 -24.37 -14.37 5.08
C LEU A 46 -24.43 -13.34 3.95
N HIS A 47 -24.21 -13.74 2.69
CA HIS A 47 -24.27 -12.83 1.55
C HIS A 47 -25.68 -12.57 1.02
N ALA A 48 -26.67 -13.36 1.45
CA ALA A 48 -28.06 -13.23 1.02
C ALA A 48 -28.92 -12.38 1.99
N ILE A 49 -28.31 -11.81 3.03
CA ILE A 49 -29.01 -11.00 4.03
C ILE A 49 -29.15 -9.57 3.49
N ASP A 50 -30.39 -9.19 3.16
CA ASP A 50 -30.76 -7.83 2.77
C ASP A 50 -30.75 -6.90 3.99
N GLU A 51 -30.07 -5.76 3.89
CA GLU A 51 -29.87 -4.79 4.99
C GLU A 51 -31.19 -4.17 5.48
N ASN A 52 -32.25 -4.23 4.65
CA ASN A 52 -33.56 -3.68 4.99
C ASN A 52 -34.49 -4.68 5.71
N LYS A 53 -34.05 -5.93 5.92
CA LYS A 53 -34.88 -6.97 6.54
C LYS A 53 -34.61 -7.06 8.04
N THR A 54 -35.68 -7.09 8.84
CA THR A 54 -35.58 -7.31 10.29
C THR A 54 -34.91 -8.65 10.58
N ILE A 55 -33.75 -8.58 11.24
CA ILE A 55 -32.94 -9.76 11.57
C ILE A 55 -33.67 -10.58 12.65
N SER A 56 -33.89 -11.87 12.39
CA SER A 56 -34.50 -12.78 13.36
C SER A 56 -33.64 -12.90 14.64
N SER A 57 -34.30 -12.96 15.80
CA SER A 57 -33.63 -13.10 17.10
C SER A 57 -32.77 -14.37 17.20
N GLU A 58 -33.09 -15.40 16.41
CA GLU A 58 -32.32 -16.63 16.29
C GLU A 58 -30.94 -16.41 15.63
N VAL A 59 -30.88 -15.57 14.59
CA VAL A 59 -29.63 -15.21 13.91
C VAL A 59 -28.71 -14.45 14.86
N VAL A 60 -29.28 -13.53 15.64
CA VAL A 60 -28.53 -12.77 16.65
C VAL A 60 -27.96 -13.71 17.71
N ARG A 61 -28.74 -14.70 18.17
CA ARG A 61 -28.27 -15.69 19.14
C ARG A 61 -27.15 -16.57 18.56
N ALA A 62 -27.28 -17.01 17.30
CA ALA A 62 -26.26 -17.79 16.62
C ALA A 62 -24.97 -16.98 16.38
N MET A 63 -25.08 -15.69 16.03
CA MET A 63 -23.93 -14.79 15.94
C MET A 63 -23.22 -14.64 17.29
N LYS A 64 -23.98 -14.41 18.38
CA LYS A 64 -23.41 -14.31 19.73
C LYS A 64 -22.68 -15.59 20.14
N ALA A 65 -23.28 -16.76 19.89
CA ALA A 65 -22.66 -18.05 20.18
C ALA A 65 -21.36 -18.24 19.38
N ARG A 66 -21.35 -17.85 18.09
CA ARG A 66 -20.15 -17.95 17.25
C ARG A 66 -19.04 -17.00 17.68
N ILE A 67 -19.38 -15.80 18.17
CA ILE A 67 -18.41 -14.86 18.72
C ILE A 67 -17.74 -15.45 19.97
N ILE A 68 -18.53 -15.99 20.90
CA ILE A 68 -18.00 -16.63 22.12
C ILE A 68 -17.07 -17.80 21.77
N GLU A 69 -17.46 -18.66 20.82
CA GLU A 69 -16.60 -19.77 20.37
C GLU A 69 -15.28 -19.29 19.76
N LEU A 70 -15.29 -18.17 19.03
CA LEU A 70 -14.08 -17.57 18.45
C LEU A 70 -13.21 -16.90 19.53
N GLU A 71 -13.82 -16.30 20.55
CA GLU A 71 -13.13 -15.76 21.73
C GLU A 71 -12.46 -16.88 22.52
N ASP A 72 -13.17 -17.99 22.79
CA ASP A 72 -12.60 -19.19 23.42
C ASP A 72 -11.44 -19.80 22.58
N GLN A 73 -11.53 -19.76 21.25
CA GLN A 73 -10.44 -20.20 20.36
C GLN A 73 -9.23 -19.26 20.41
N LEU A 74 -9.44 -17.97 20.63
CA LEU A 74 -8.35 -17.00 20.81
C LEU A 74 -7.70 -17.16 22.19
N ASP A 75 -8.49 -17.43 23.23
CA ASP A 75 -7.99 -17.62 24.60
C ASP A 75 -7.31 -18.99 24.80
N SER A 76 -7.74 -20.01 24.06
CA SER A 76 -7.11 -21.34 24.04
C SER A 76 -5.90 -21.43 23.10
N GLN A 77 -5.59 -20.38 22.34
CA GLN A 77 -4.31 -20.34 21.64
C GLN A 77 -3.17 -20.23 22.66
N PRO A 78 -2.20 -21.17 22.65
CA PRO A 78 -1.07 -21.10 23.55
C PRO A 78 -0.34 -19.77 23.31
N PRO A 79 0.04 -19.03 24.37
CA PRO A 79 0.78 -17.80 24.21
C PRO A 79 2.02 -18.09 23.36
N PRO A 80 2.32 -17.28 22.33
CA PRO A 80 3.50 -17.48 21.50
C PRO A 80 4.72 -17.62 22.41
N ALA A 81 5.41 -18.75 22.25
CA ALA A 81 6.46 -19.22 23.15
C ALA A 81 7.35 -18.08 23.64
N LYS A 82 7.18 -17.74 24.92
CA LYS A 82 7.97 -16.73 25.61
C LYS A 82 9.45 -17.12 25.52
N ARG A 83 10.22 -16.30 24.79
CA ARG A 83 11.66 -16.13 25.04
C ARG A 83 11.83 -15.88 26.54
N ALA A 84 12.76 -16.63 27.13
CA ALA A 84 12.94 -16.82 28.56
C ALA A 84 12.91 -15.53 29.38
N ARG A 85 11.98 -15.49 30.34
CA ARG A 85 11.98 -14.61 31.51
C ARG A 85 13.01 -15.17 32.49
N LYS A 86 14.05 -14.41 32.83
CA LYS A 86 14.96 -14.72 33.94
C LYS A 86 14.76 -13.69 35.05
N THR A 87 14.01 -14.08 36.09
CA THR A 87 14.06 -13.55 37.47
C THR A 87 15.12 -14.37 38.20
N ALA A 88 16.00 -13.90 39.09
CA ALA A 88 15.91 -13.05 40.29
C ALA A 88 17.37 -12.84 40.85
N PRO A 89 17.65 -12.40 42.10
CA PRO A 89 17.24 -11.22 42.89
C PRO A 89 18.44 -10.44 43.53
N THR A 90 18.11 -9.41 44.34
CA THR A 90 18.79 -8.98 45.60
C THR A 90 19.61 -7.67 45.63
N GLU A 91 19.04 -6.70 46.38
CA GLU A 91 19.59 -5.68 47.31
C GLU A 91 20.39 -4.43 46.84
N GLU A 92 19.79 -3.27 47.17
CA GLU A 92 20.34 -2.04 47.78
C GLU A 92 21.83 -1.70 47.58
N ASP A 93 22.16 -0.55 46.95
CA ASP A 93 22.55 0.71 47.63
C ASP A 93 23.02 1.80 46.60
N ALA A 94 22.77 3.05 46.97
CA ALA A 94 23.38 4.33 46.62
C ALA A 94 23.97 4.66 45.21
N SER A 95 23.39 5.71 44.61
CA SER A 95 24.07 6.90 44.08
C SER A 95 25.21 6.77 43.04
N SER A 96 24.93 7.08 41.76
CA SER A 96 25.59 8.18 41.02
C SER A 96 25.16 8.29 39.54
N PRO A 97 25.26 9.49 38.92
CA PRO A 97 24.65 9.80 37.63
C PRO A 97 25.61 9.69 36.43
N ALA A 98 24.99 9.66 35.24
CA ALA A 98 25.53 10.01 33.92
C ALA A 98 26.50 9.03 33.22
N GLY A 99 25.95 8.33 32.22
CA GLY A 99 26.68 7.76 31.09
C GLY A 99 25.71 7.27 30.01
N PRO A 100 25.81 7.72 28.74
CA PRO A 100 24.95 7.22 27.67
C PRO A 100 25.47 5.86 27.21
N SER A 101 24.88 4.79 27.74
CA SER A 101 25.10 3.43 27.23
C SER A 101 24.61 3.35 25.78
N THR A 102 25.57 3.36 24.87
CA THR A 102 25.39 3.07 23.45
C THR A 102 25.08 1.57 23.34
N SER A 103 23.79 1.24 23.27
CA SER A 103 23.32 -0.11 22.97
C SER A 103 23.72 -0.47 21.55
N ALA A 104 24.90 -1.06 21.38
CA ALA A 104 25.34 -1.64 20.11
C ALA A 104 24.36 -2.76 19.70
N PRO A 105 23.77 -2.72 18.50
CA PRO A 105 22.92 -3.81 18.02
C PRO A 105 23.79 -5.02 17.69
N THR A 106 23.48 -6.15 18.31
CA THR A 106 24.06 -7.47 18.05
C THR A 106 24.01 -7.84 16.55
N ALA A 107 25.18 -8.11 15.97
CA ALA A 107 25.45 -8.36 14.54
C ALA A 107 24.73 -9.57 13.89
N ALA A 108 23.91 -10.32 14.64
CA ALA A 108 23.18 -11.48 14.11
C ALA A 108 21.75 -11.14 13.63
N SER A 109 21.15 -10.03 14.07
CA SER A 109 19.78 -9.65 13.65
C SER A 109 19.75 -8.88 12.32
N THR A 110 20.86 -8.24 11.95
CA THR A 110 20.98 -7.39 10.75
C THR A 110 20.81 -8.15 9.44
N LYS A 111 21.28 -9.40 9.36
CA LYS A 111 21.17 -10.18 8.11
C LYS A 111 19.74 -10.61 7.78
N ALA A 112 18.92 -10.88 8.81
CA ALA A 112 17.52 -11.24 8.62
C ALA A 112 16.66 -10.03 8.22
N GLU A 113 16.92 -8.86 8.83
CA GLU A 113 16.25 -7.61 8.50
C GLU A 113 16.60 -7.11 7.09
N GLU A 114 17.86 -7.28 6.66
CA GLU A 114 18.28 -6.91 5.31
C GLU A 114 17.53 -7.72 4.23
N LYS A 115 17.31 -9.03 4.47
CA LYS A 115 16.54 -9.87 3.55
C LYS A 115 15.08 -9.43 3.47
N LYS A 116 14.45 -9.09 4.60
CA LYS A 116 13.08 -8.55 4.62
C LYS A 116 12.98 -7.22 3.86
N LYS A 117 13.95 -6.33 4.08
CA LYS A 117 14.04 -5.04 3.38
C LYS A 117 14.16 -5.20 1.87
N LYS A 118 15.03 -6.10 1.39
CA LYS A 118 15.14 -6.44 -0.05
C LYS A 118 13.83 -6.99 -0.60
N GLN A 119 13.17 -7.90 0.11
CA GLN A 119 11.87 -8.42 -0.31
C GLN A 119 10.79 -7.34 -0.39
N GLN A 120 10.75 -6.40 0.55
CA GLN A 120 9.83 -5.26 0.51
C GLN A 120 10.14 -4.33 -0.67
N PHE A 121 11.40 -3.98 -0.92
CA PHE A 121 11.77 -3.19 -2.10
C PHE A 121 11.42 -3.88 -3.41
N LYS A 122 11.69 -5.18 -3.52
CA LYS A 122 11.27 -5.98 -4.67
C LYS A 122 9.75 -5.92 -4.87
N LYS A 123 8.95 -6.03 -3.81
CA LYS A 123 7.48 -5.93 -3.87
C LYS A 123 7.03 -4.55 -4.38
N ILE A 124 7.64 -3.48 -3.87
CA ILE A 124 7.38 -2.10 -4.28
C ILE A 124 7.74 -1.92 -5.77
N TYR A 125 8.90 -2.43 -6.16
CA TYR A 125 9.38 -2.39 -7.54
C TYR A 125 8.48 -3.18 -8.50
N ASP A 126 8.07 -4.39 -8.12
CA ASP A 126 7.14 -5.22 -8.92
C ASP A 126 5.78 -4.52 -9.10
N ARG A 127 5.31 -3.77 -8.09
CA ARG A 127 4.08 -2.97 -8.18
C ARG A 127 4.26 -1.76 -9.07
N MET A 128 5.35 -1.01 -8.92
CA MET A 128 5.70 0.10 -9.80
C MET A 128 5.80 -0.33 -11.26
N LYS A 129 6.45 -1.48 -11.53
CA LYS A 129 6.54 -2.06 -12.87
C LYS A 129 5.16 -2.35 -13.47
N LYS A 130 4.20 -2.82 -12.66
CA LYS A 130 2.82 -3.02 -13.12
C LYS A 130 2.16 -1.69 -13.44
N GLU A 131 2.27 -0.69 -12.58
CA GLU A 131 1.72 0.66 -12.79
C GLU A 131 2.27 1.32 -14.06
N CYS A 132 3.57 1.21 -14.35
CA CYS A 132 4.18 1.71 -15.59
C CYS A 132 3.62 1.04 -16.86
N ASN A 133 3.08 -0.17 -16.74
CA ASN A 133 2.51 -0.93 -17.86
C ASN A 133 0.99 -0.76 -18.01
N LEU A 134 0.32 -0.08 -17.08
CA LEU A 134 -1.09 0.21 -17.18
C LEU A 134 -1.36 1.26 -18.26
N ASP A 135 -2.53 1.19 -18.88
CA ASP A 135 -2.93 2.15 -19.93
C ASP A 135 -3.28 3.54 -19.35
N THR A 136 -3.34 3.66 -18.03
CA THR A 136 -3.41 4.93 -17.29
C THR A 136 -2.08 5.69 -17.33
N CYS A 137 -0.94 4.98 -17.40
CA CYS A 137 0.38 5.57 -17.47
C CYS A 137 0.82 5.74 -18.94
N LYS A 138 0.32 6.81 -19.58
CA LYS A 138 0.65 7.13 -20.98
C LYS A 138 1.91 7.98 -21.08
N PHE A 139 3.02 7.39 -21.52
CA PHE A 139 4.25 8.13 -21.79
C PHE A 139 4.14 8.84 -23.15
N GLN A 140 4.31 10.16 -23.11
CA GLN A 140 4.19 11.10 -24.24
C GLN A 140 5.29 12.19 -24.14
N GLY A 141 6.50 11.81 -23.70
CA GLY A 141 7.62 12.73 -23.47
C GLY A 141 7.50 13.65 -22.24
N SER A 142 6.46 13.49 -21.42
CA SER A 142 6.29 14.21 -20.14
C SER A 142 6.56 13.29 -18.95
N THR A 143 7.13 13.84 -17.89
CA THR A 143 7.28 13.16 -16.60
C THR A 143 5.90 12.77 -16.05
N LYS A 144 5.78 11.56 -15.52
CA LYS A 144 4.57 11.03 -14.89
C LYS A 144 4.85 10.70 -13.43
N THR A 145 3.90 11.00 -12.57
CA THR A 145 3.97 10.65 -11.14
C THR A 145 3.15 9.39 -10.90
N ILE A 146 3.80 8.34 -10.40
CA ILE A 146 3.16 7.08 -9.98
C ILE A 146 3.09 7.09 -8.46
N LYS A 147 1.88 6.93 -7.91
CA LYS A 147 1.66 6.88 -6.46
C LYS A 147 1.39 5.45 -6.02
N ILE A 148 2.18 4.97 -5.07
CA ILE A 148 2.02 3.65 -4.45
C ILE A 148 1.79 3.84 -2.96
N ASP A 149 0.64 3.35 -2.48
CA ASP A 149 0.32 3.31 -1.07
C ASP A 149 0.57 1.90 -0.52
N ASP A 150 1.36 1.78 0.54
CA ASP A 150 1.60 0.54 1.30
C ASP A 150 1.44 0.79 2.80
N VAL A 151 1.29 -0.29 3.56
CA VAL A 151 1.21 -0.25 5.03
C VAL A 151 2.52 -0.80 5.58
N LEU A 152 3.26 0.03 6.31
CA LEU A 152 4.56 -0.30 6.89
C LEU A 152 4.56 0.04 8.37
N GLU A 153 5.19 -0.80 9.18
CA GLU A 153 5.43 -0.49 10.58
C GLU A 153 6.50 0.60 10.74
N VAL A 154 6.45 1.33 11.85
CA VAL A 154 7.40 2.43 12.13
C VAL A 154 8.85 1.93 12.08
N ALA A 155 9.13 0.78 12.70
CA ALA A 155 10.48 0.22 12.73
C ALA A 155 10.98 -0.20 11.34
N GLU A 156 10.10 -0.75 10.50
CA GLU A 156 10.42 -1.10 9.11
C GLU A 156 10.68 0.16 8.29
N PHE A 157 9.82 1.17 8.40
CA PHE A 157 9.97 2.45 7.72
C PHE A 157 11.30 3.13 8.09
N GLU A 158 11.61 3.25 9.38
CA GLU A 158 12.86 3.85 9.86
C GLU A 158 14.07 3.06 9.36
N SER A 159 14.06 1.74 9.47
CA SER A 159 15.14 0.89 8.95
C SER A 159 15.31 1.04 7.43
N MET A 160 14.23 1.25 6.68
CA MET A 160 14.28 1.37 5.23
C MET A 160 14.80 2.71 4.74
N PHE A 161 14.21 3.80 5.24
CA PHE A 161 14.31 5.14 4.65
C PHE A 161 15.07 6.16 5.51
N SER A 162 15.26 5.89 6.82
CA SER A 162 15.97 6.83 7.70
C SER A 162 17.43 7.00 7.26
N GLY A 163 17.89 8.26 7.24
CA GLY A 163 19.27 8.63 6.92
C GLY A 163 19.70 8.49 5.45
N LYS A 164 18.82 8.05 4.54
CA LYS A 164 19.17 7.81 3.12
C LYS A 164 18.77 8.92 2.14
N GLY A 165 17.94 9.86 2.58
CA GLY A 165 17.38 10.92 1.73
C GLY A 165 17.30 12.24 2.47
N THR A 166 16.78 13.26 1.79
CA THR A 166 16.60 14.60 2.35
C THR A 166 15.27 14.63 3.12
N GLN A 167 15.34 14.65 4.45
CA GLN A 167 14.16 14.79 5.30
C GLN A 167 13.61 16.21 5.21
N ILE A 168 12.42 16.36 4.63
CA ILE A 168 11.73 17.64 4.49
C ILE A 168 10.95 17.94 5.78
N GLN A 169 10.28 16.93 6.33
CA GLN A 169 9.49 17.02 7.56
C GLN A 169 9.59 15.72 8.37
N PRO A 170 9.53 15.76 9.71
CA PRO A 170 9.54 16.95 10.56
C PRO A 170 10.93 17.59 10.63
N THR A 171 11.01 18.93 10.53
CA THR A 171 12.25 19.67 10.79
C THR A 171 12.07 20.54 12.04
N PRO A 172 13.14 20.81 12.83
CA PRO A 172 13.02 21.59 14.06
C PRO A 172 12.37 22.97 13.85
N ASN A 173 12.59 23.56 12.67
CA ASN A 173 12.07 24.88 12.29
C ASN A 173 10.70 24.81 11.59
N ASN A 174 10.26 23.65 11.10
CA ASN A 174 9.00 23.51 10.35
C ASN A 174 8.23 22.27 10.84
N LYS A 175 7.16 22.53 11.60
CA LYS A 175 6.22 21.52 12.17
C LYS A 175 6.95 20.41 12.98
N PRO A 176 7.54 20.75 14.13
CA PRO A 176 8.25 19.78 14.98
C PRO A 176 7.36 18.65 15.53
N LYS A 177 6.04 18.89 15.61
CA LYS A 177 5.03 17.91 16.05
C LYS A 177 4.31 17.21 14.89
N SER A 178 4.84 17.29 13.67
CA SER A 178 4.20 16.63 12.52
C SER A 178 4.15 15.13 12.73
N THR A 179 2.96 14.56 12.63
CA THR A 179 2.74 13.09 12.62
C THR A 179 3.15 12.45 11.31
N VAL A 180 3.46 13.28 10.30
CA VAL A 180 3.84 12.87 8.95
C VAL A 180 5.31 13.17 8.72
N THR A 181 6.04 12.13 8.31
CA THR A 181 7.43 12.20 7.89
C THR A 181 7.49 12.20 6.37
N ILE A 182 8.16 13.20 5.78
CA ILE A 182 8.33 13.32 4.33
C ILE A 182 9.82 13.32 4.02
N ILE A 183 10.24 12.37 3.20
CA ILE A 183 11.62 12.20 2.76
C ILE A 183 11.64 12.27 1.24
N SER A 184 12.48 13.14 0.68
CA SER A 184 12.69 13.25 -0.75
C SER A 184 14.03 12.63 -1.13
N PHE A 185 14.03 11.89 -2.23
CA PHE A 185 15.19 11.22 -2.79
C PHE A 185 15.44 11.70 -4.22
N ASN A 186 16.66 12.15 -4.47
CA ASN A 186 17.15 12.45 -5.81
C ASN A 186 17.53 11.16 -6.56
N LYS A 187 17.63 11.22 -7.89
CA LYS A 187 18.08 10.13 -8.76
C LYS A 187 19.25 9.26 -8.21
N PRO A 188 20.40 9.82 -7.78
CA PRO A 188 21.49 8.99 -7.25
C PRO A 188 21.15 8.31 -5.92
N GLN A 189 20.34 8.95 -5.07
CA GLN A 189 19.89 8.37 -3.81
C GLN A 189 18.89 7.24 -4.06
N VAL A 190 18.03 7.38 -5.07
CA VAL A 190 17.13 6.29 -5.52
C VAL A 190 17.94 5.09 -6.00
N ALA A 191 18.96 5.31 -6.83
CA ALA A 191 19.86 4.24 -7.27
C ALA A 191 20.55 3.55 -6.09
N ALA A 192 21.04 4.30 -5.10
CA ALA A 192 21.63 3.73 -3.88
C ALA A 192 20.61 2.99 -2.98
N LEU A 193 19.33 3.38 -3.03
CA LEU A 193 18.27 2.82 -2.20
C LEU A 193 17.78 1.47 -2.74
N PHE A 194 17.60 1.36 -4.06
CA PHE A 194 17.23 0.10 -4.72
C PHE A 194 18.45 -0.78 -5.06
N GLY A 195 19.65 -0.20 -5.14
CA GLY A 195 20.88 -0.91 -5.47
C GLY A 195 20.80 -1.60 -6.83
N ASP A 196 21.43 -2.78 -6.93
CA ASP A 196 21.47 -3.59 -8.14
C ASP A 196 20.12 -4.23 -8.52
N GLU A 197 19.09 -4.10 -7.67
CA GLU A 197 17.75 -4.62 -7.97
C GLU A 197 16.98 -3.74 -8.96
N LEU A 198 17.46 -2.51 -9.21
CA LEU A 198 16.86 -1.59 -10.17
C LEU A 198 17.13 -2.07 -11.61
N LYS A 199 16.31 -3.00 -12.08
CA LYS A 199 16.28 -3.39 -13.49
C LYS A 199 15.74 -2.22 -14.33
N ALA A 200 16.02 -2.22 -15.63
CA ALA A 200 15.40 -1.28 -16.55
C ALA A 200 13.86 -1.43 -16.50
N LEU A 201 13.16 -0.33 -16.21
CA LEU A 201 11.70 -0.28 -16.25
C LEU A 201 11.25 -0.08 -17.69
N LYS A 202 10.23 -0.84 -18.10
CA LYS A 202 9.59 -0.67 -19.40
C LYS A 202 8.20 -0.08 -19.23
N GLY A 203 7.89 0.93 -20.02
CA GLY A 203 6.59 1.56 -20.13
C GLY A 203 6.00 1.42 -21.54
N LYS A 204 4.81 1.97 -21.75
CA LYS A 204 4.15 2.04 -23.07
C LYS A 204 4.16 3.48 -23.58
N VAL A 205 4.67 3.68 -24.79
CA VAL A 205 4.57 4.97 -25.49
C VAL A 205 3.21 5.08 -26.14
N TRP A 206 2.57 6.23 -25.99
CA TRP A 206 1.30 6.53 -26.63
C TRP A 206 1.45 7.72 -27.56
N SER A 207 0.74 7.70 -28.69
CA SER A 207 0.62 8.88 -29.52
C SER A 207 -0.15 9.96 -28.77
N ARG A 208 0.20 11.22 -29.04
CA ARG A 208 -0.56 12.37 -28.55
C ARG A 208 -1.85 12.47 -29.38
N GLY A 209 -2.86 11.68 -28.98
CA GLY A 209 -4.21 11.81 -29.52
C GLY A 209 -4.78 13.20 -29.21
N GLY A 210 -5.54 13.77 -30.14
CA GLY A 210 -6.18 15.07 -30.00
C GLY A 210 -5.87 16.04 -31.14
N GLY A 211 -6.86 16.89 -31.45
CA GLY A 211 -6.85 17.91 -32.51
C GLY A 211 -6.87 17.35 -33.95
N PRO A 212 -7.34 18.12 -34.93
CA PRO A 212 -8.76 18.39 -35.24
C PRO A 212 -9.65 17.14 -35.46
N SER A 213 -9.10 15.93 -35.45
CA SER A 213 -9.80 14.69 -35.80
C SER A 213 -10.34 13.90 -34.61
N PHE A 214 -10.21 14.40 -33.38
CA PHE A 214 -10.59 13.70 -32.13
C PHE A 214 -10.04 12.26 -32.06
N ALA A 215 -8.91 12.00 -32.72
CA ALA A 215 -8.33 10.68 -32.79
C ALA A 215 -7.93 10.19 -31.39
N LYS A 216 -8.33 8.95 -31.07
CA LYS A 216 -7.93 8.28 -29.84
C LYS A 216 -6.40 8.11 -29.83
N SER A 217 -5.78 8.26 -28.66
CA SER A 217 -4.36 7.93 -28.50
C SER A 217 -4.14 6.46 -28.88
N LEU A 218 -3.15 6.20 -29.73
CA LEU A 218 -2.74 4.87 -30.15
C LEU A 218 -1.48 4.47 -29.39
N LYS A 219 -1.36 3.19 -29.04
CA LYS A 219 -0.14 2.66 -28.45
C LYS A 219 0.92 2.55 -29.55
N LEU A 220 2.00 3.30 -29.43
CA LEU A 220 3.08 3.34 -30.42
C LEU A 220 4.11 2.22 -30.20
N GLY A 221 4.37 1.87 -28.94
CA GLY A 221 5.37 0.86 -28.64
C GLY A 221 5.70 0.77 -27.15
N THR A 222 6.87 0.19 -26.86
CA THR A 222 7.45 0.16 -25.51
C THR A 222 8.61 1.14 -25.43
N CYS A 223 8.77 1.82 -24.29
CA CYS A 223 9.94 2.65 -24.01
C CYS A 223 10.61 2.20 -22.73
N ASP A 224 11.88 2.54 -22.60
CA ASP A 224 12.56 2.47 -21.31
C ASP A 224 12.19 3.69 -20.47
N VAL A 225 12.09 3.46 -19.17
CA VAL A 225 11.61 4.44 -18.20
C VAL A 225 12.63 4.53 -17.08
N GLU A 226 12.96 5.76 -16.69
CA GLU A 226 13.89 6.03 -15.61
C GLU A 226 13.19 6.82 -14.50
N ILE A 227 13.55 6.52 -13.25
CA ILE A 227 13.04 7.23 -12.07
C ILE A 227 13.90 8.47 -11.84
N GLN A 228 13.29 9.66 -11.87
CA GLN A 228 13.97 10.93 -11.60
C GLN A 228 13.99 11.27 -10.11
N SER A 229 12.84 11.13 -9.45
CA SER A 229 12.67 11.48 -8.05
C SER A 229 11.77 10.46 -7.33
N LEU A 230 11.94 10.35 -6.02
CA LEU A 230 11.06 9.59 -5.14
C LEU A 230 10.74 10.44 -3.90
N GLU A 231 9.47 10.70 -3.66
CA GLU A 231 8.97 11.30 -2.41
C GLU A 231 8.25 10.23 -1.59
N VAL A 232 8.73 10.00 -0.37
CA VAL A 232 8.13 9.07 0.59
C VAL A 232 7.44 9.86 1.68
N ASN A 233 6.14 9.62 1.84
CA ASN A 233 5.31 10.23 2.86
C ASN A 233 4.78 9.15 3.80
N TYR A 234 5.21 9.19 5.05
CA TYR A 234 4.81 8.24 6.08
C TYR A 234 3.98 8.91 7.16
N SER A 235 2.79 8.37 7.42
CA SER A 235 1.92 8.82 8.51
C SER A 235 2.00 7.84 9.68
N LYS A 236 2.51 8.32 10.83
CA LYS A 236 2.65 7.50 12.04
C LYS A 236 1.30 6.99 12.56
N ASN A 237 0.24 7.79 12.43
CA ASN A 237 -1.08 7.44 12.94
C ASN A 237 -1.77 6.35 12.12
N GLY A 238 -1.55 6.34 10.80
CA GLY A 238 -2.21 5.41 9.89
C GLY A 238 -1.33 4.23 9.45
N MET A 239 -0.07 4.17 9.92
CA MET A 239 0.95 3.22 9.45
C MET A 239 1.05 3.17 7.92
N LYS A 240 0.70 4.29 7.28
CA LYS A 240 0.54 4.38 5.83
C LYS A 240 1.76 5.04 5.23
N CYS A 241 2.42 4.33 4.33
CA CYS A 241 3.54 4.82 3.53
C CYS A 241 3.04 5.08 2.11
N SER A 242 2.98 6.35 1.71
CA SER A 242 2.65 6.77 0.35
C SER A 242 3.93 7.18 -0.36
N MET A 243 4.30 6.45 -1.40
CA MET A 243 5.48 6.69 -2.22
C MET A 243 5.05 7.29 -3.56
N LYS A 244 5.60 8.44 -3.92
CA LYS A 244 5.40 9.08 -5.24
C LYS A 244 6.70 8.97 -6.03
N PHE A 245 6.63 8.31 -7.17
CA PHE A 245 7.74 8.15 -8.09
C PHE A 245 7.52 9.07 -9.28
N ASP A 246 8.45 9.98 -9.54
CA ASP A 246 8.45 10.72 -10.80
C ASP A 246 9.28 9.95 -11.81
N VAL A 247 8.62 9.46 -12.84
CA VAL A 247 9.21 8.66 -13.90
C VAL A 247 9.22 9.41 -15.21
N HIS A 248 10.33 9.31 -15.92
CA HIS A 248 10.57 9.95 -17.19
C HIS A 248 10.92 8.91 -18.25
N GLN A 249 10.43 9.14 -19.47
CA GLN A 249 10.72 8.28 -20.62
C GLN A 249 12.16 8.51 -21.09
N VAL A 250 12.99 7.47 -21.08
CA VAL A 250 14.37 7.54 -21.59
C VAL A 250 14.44 6.67 -22.83
N GLY A 251 14.61 7.29 -23.99
CA GLY A 251 14.59 6.58 -25.27
C GLY A 251 13.19 6.21 -25.76
N GLY A 252 13.15 5.75 -27.01
CA GLY A 252 11.91 5.57 -27.78
C GLY A 252 11.86 6.39 -29.07
N ASP A 253 13.02 6.82 -29.57
CA ASP A 253 13.18 7.50 -30.87
C ASP A 253 13.47 6.53 -32.02
N ASP A 254 13.26 5.21 -31.82
CA ASP A 254 12.98 4.31 -32.94
C ASP A 254 11.54 4.54 -33.40
N LEU A 255 11.28 5.76 -33.87
CA LEU A 255 10.53 5.93 -35.09
C LEU A 255 11.40 5.36 -36.24
N GLU A 256 11.69 4.06 -36.18
CA GLU A 256 11.64 3.27 -37.40
C GLU A 256 10.18 3.38 -37.80
N TYR A 257 9.92 4.42 -38.59
CA TYR A 257 8.73 4.57 -39.38
C TYR A 257 8.76 3.38 -40.34
N GLU A 258 8.45 2.18 -39.81
CA GLU A 258 7.82 1.11 -40.56
C GLU A 258 6.59 1.79 -41.13
N SER A 259 6.81 2.33 -42.32
CA SER A 259 5.85 2.76 -43.28
C SER A 259 4.94 1.56 -43.42
N TYR A 260 3.92 1.50 -42.54
CA TYR A 260 2.76 0.66 -42.74
C TYR A 260 2.35 0.98 -44.16
N GLY A 261 2.61 0.01 -45.03
CA GLY A 261 2.40 0.15 -46.45
C GLY A 261 1.04 0.78 -46.64
N MET A 262 1.05 2.05 -47.03
CA MET A 262 0.15 2.43 -48.09
C MET A 262 0.53 1.50 -49.23
N GLY A 263 -0.12 0.34 -49.27
CA GLY A 263 -0.16 -0.50 -50.44
C GLY A 263 -0.55 0.44 -51.55
N ARG A 264 0.43 0.84 -52.36
CA ARG A 264 0.20 1.31 -53.72
C ARG A 264 -0.57 0.18 -54.37
N ARG A 265 -1.90 0.24 -54.26
CA ARG A 265 -2.77 -0.40 -55.23
C ARG A 265 -2.38 0.25 -56.54
N HIS A 266 -1.49 -0.42 -57.25
CA HIS A 266 -1.31 -0.24 -58.68
C HIS A 266 -2.70 -0.45 -59.27
N MET A 267 -3.41 0.65 -59.55
CA MET A 267 -4.55 0.58 -60.45
C MET A 267 -3.95 0.24 -61.81
N ILE A 268 -3.98 -1.05 -62.14
CA ILE A 268 -3.86 -1.49 -63.52
C ILE A 268 -5.15 -1.03 -64.19
N TRP A 269 -5.05 0.04 -64.98
CA TRP A 269 -6.05 0.38 -65.97
C TRP A 269 -5.89 -0.64 -67.11
N PHE A 270 -6.92 -1.47 -67.31
CA PHE A 270 -7.18 -2.18 -68.55
C PHE A 270 -8.19 -1.37 -69.37
#